data_AF-A0A8K1LNN0-F1
#
_entry.id   AF-A0A8K1LNN0-F1
#
_cell.length_a   1.000
_cell.length_b   1.000
_cell.length_c   1.000
_cell.angle_alpha   90.00
_cell.angle_beta   90.00
_cell.angle_gamma   90.00
#
_symmetry.space_group_name_H-M   'P 1'
#
loop_
_entity.id
_entity.type
_entity.pdbx_description
1 polymer ?
#
loop_
_entity_poly.entity_id
_entity_poly.type
_entity_poly.pdbx_seq_one_letter_code
_entity_poly.pdbx_strand_id
1 'polypeptide(L)'
;MEADEVTIREQNFHSQVREYTICFLLFAVLYIVSYFIITRYKRKADEQEDEDAIVNRISLFLSTFTLAVSAGAVLLLPFSIISNEILLSFPQNYYIQWLNGSLIHGLWNLASLFSNLCLFVLMPFAFFFLESEGFAGLKKGIRARILETLVMLILLALLILGIVWVASALIDNDAASMESLYDLWEFYLPYLYSCISLMGCLLLLLCTPVGLSRMFTVMGQLLVKPTILEDLDEQMYIITLEEEAIQRKLNGVSSTVEYQTVELERELEKVKSKKTNLERRKKASAWERNLVYPAVMILLLIQTSFSVLLVAFNILYLLVDETAMPKGSGGPGIGNASLSTFGFVGAALEIILIFYLMVSSVVGFYSLRFFENFTPRKDDTTMTKIIGNCVSILVLSSALPVMSRTLGITRFDLLGDFGRFNWLGNFYIVLSYNLLFAIMTTLCLVRKFTSAVREELLKALGLDKLHLSNNPRDSETKPSANGHQKTL
;
A
#
# COMPACT_ATOMS: atom_id res chain seq x y z
N MET A 1 31.04 -38.18 23.84
CA MET A 1 30.25 -37.04 24.36
C MET A 1 30.82 -35.72 23.85
N GLU A 2 32.11 -35.43 24.05
CA GLU A 2 32.74 -34.19 23.53
C GLU A 2 32.80 -34.09 21.99
N ALA A 3 33.01 -35.20 21.27
CA ALA A 3 33.07 -35.17 19.80
C ALA A 3 31.72 -34.83 19.14
N ASP A 4 30.61 -35.32 19.71
CA ASP A 4 29.26 -35.02 19.19
C ASP A 4 28.88 -33.55 19.47
N GLU A 5 29.30 -32.99 20.61
CA GLU A 5 29.06 -31.57 20.94
C GLU A 5 29.80 -30.60 20.02
N VAL A 6 31.05 -30.91 19.65
CA VAL A 6 31.81 -30.11 18.69
C VAL A 6 31.14 -30.14 17.32
N THR A 7 30.68 -31.31 16.89
CA THR A 7 29.99 -31.49 15.59
C THR A 7 28.65 -30.74 15.54
N ILE A 8 27.87 -30.74 16.63
CA ILE A 8 26.62 -29.97 16.74
C ILE A 8 26.89 -28.47 16.70
N ARG A 9 27.94 -27.99 17.37
CA ARG A 9 28.32 -26.57 17.37
C ARG A 9 28.72 -26.08 15.99
N GLU A 10 29.50 -26.88 15.25
CA GLU A 10 29.87 -26.57 13.86
C GLU A 10 28.66 -26.52 12.94
N GLN A 11 27.73 -27.48 13.06
CA GLN A 11 26.49 -27.49 12.28
C GLN A 11 25.63 -26.25 12.55
N ASN A 12 25.48 -25.86 13.81
CA ASN A 12 24.75 -24.65 14.18
C ASN A 12 25.42 -23.38 13.63
N PHE A 13 26.75 -23.29 13.73
CA PHE A 13 27.50 -22.17 13.16
C PHE A 13 27.30 -22.05 11.65
N HIS A 14 27.45 -23.15 10.91
CA HIS A 14 27.22 -23.16 9.46
C HIS A 14 25.77 -22.83 9.09
N SER A 15 24.79 -23.29 9.87
CA SER A 15 23.38 -22.93 9.65
C SER A 15 23.16 -21.43 9.85
N GLN A 16 23.68 -20.85 10.93
CA GLN A 16 23.54 -19.42 11.22
C GLN A 16 24.21 -18.54 10.16
N VAL A 17 25.46 -18.86 9.79
CA VAL A 17 26.17 -18.11 8.74
C VAL A 17 25.39 -18.14 7.43
N ARG A 18 24.86 -19.30 7.05
CA ARG A 18 24.02 -19.45 5.86
C ARG A 18 22.74 -18.61 5.95
N GLU A 19 22.01 -18.71 7.06
CA GLU A 19 20.78 -17.94 7.29
C GLU A 19 21.05 -16.44 7.17
N TYR A 20 22.07 -15.91 7.85
CA TYR A 20 22.42 -14.50 7.77
C TYR A 20 22.88 -14.07 6.37
N THR A 21 23.62 -14.93 5.66
CA THR A 21 24.05 -14.64 4.29
C THR A 21 22.85 -14.50 3.34
N ILE A 22 21.89 -15.42 3.42
CA ILE A 22 20.67 -15.39 2.61
C ILE A 22 19.83 -14.15 2.95
N CYS A 23 19.62 -13.88 4.25
CA CYS A 23 18.91 -12.70 4.72
C CYS A 23 19.56 -11.40 4.22
N PHE A 24 20.90 -11.31 4.28
CA PHE A 24 21.63 -10.14 3.81
C PHE A 24 21.48 -9.93 2.31
N LEU A 25 21.60 -10.98 1.49
CA LEU A 25 21.43 -10.90 0.04
C LEU A 25 20.01 -10.47 -0.34
N LEU A 26 18.99 -11.07 0.28
CA LEU A 26 17.59 -10.69 0.06
C LEU A 26 17.36 -9.23 0.46
N PHE A 27 17.85 -8.82 1.62
CA PHE A 27 17.71 -7.45 2.09
C PHE A 27 18.44 -6.45 1.19
N ALA A 28 19.64 -6.78 0.68
CA ALA A 28 20.39 -5.93 -0.23
C ALA A 28 19.63 -5.66 -1.54
N VAL A 29 18.99 -6.70 -2.11
CA VAL A 29 18.14 -6.55 -3.30
C VAL A 29 16.95 -5.64 -3.00
N LEU A 30 16.24 -5.89 -1.89
CA LEU A 30 15.12 -5.06 -1.48
C LEU A 30 15.53 -3.60 -1.23
N TYR A 31 16.68 -3.37 -0.61
CA TYR A 31 17.23 -2.04 -0.36
C TYR A 31 17.50 -1.28 -1.65
N ILE A 32 18.11 -1.93 -2.65
CA ILE A 32 18.38 -1.33 -3.97
C ILE A 32 17.06 -0.97 -4.65
N VAL A 33 16.08 -1.86 -4.65
CA VAL A 33 14.75 -1.60 -5.25
C VAL A 33 14.06 -0.44 -4.54
N SER A 34 14.05 -0.43 -3.21
CA SER A 34 13.50 0.66 -2.40
C SER A 34 14.20 1.99 -2.66
N TYR A 35 15.51 2.00 -2.86
CA TYR A 35 16.27 3.21 -3.17
C TYR A 35 15.81 3.79 -4.52
N PHE A 36 15.67 2.97 -5.55
CA PHE A 36 15.16 3.40 -6.86
C PHE A 36 13.72 3.90 -6.79
N ILE A 37 12.87 3.27 -5.98
CA ILE A 37 11.50 3.75 -5.77
C ILE A 37 11.53 5.15 -5.13
N ILE A 38 12.21 5.33 -4.00
CA ILE A 38 12.21 6.61 -3.28
C ILE A 38 12.82 7.72 -4.12
N THR A 39 13.96 7.48 -4.77
CA THR A 39 14.62 8.46 -5.63
C THR A 39 13.75 8.90 -6.81
N ARG A 40 12.88 8.03 -7.33
CA ARG A 40 11.92 8.36 -8.40
C ARG A 40 10.79 9.29 -7.96
N TYR A 41 10.38 9.24 -6.69
CA TYR A 41 9.30 10.08 -6.15
C TYR A 41 9.82 11.31 -5.41
N LYS A 42 11.06 11.27 -4.94
CA LYS A 42 11.70 12.37 -4.22
C LYS A 42 11.77 13.62 -5.09
N ARG A 43 11.35 14.76 -4.52
CA ARG A 43 11.55 16.07 -5.12
C ARG A 43 13.03 16.34 -5.32
N LYS A 44 13.41 16.78 -6.52
CA LYS A 44 14.78 17.26 -6.79
C LYS A 44 15.04 18.48 -5.89
N ALA A 45 16.17 18.48 -5.19
CA ALA A 45 16.52 19.59 -4.33
C ALA A 45 16.96 20.78 -5.20
N ASP A 46 16.44 21.97 -4.89
CA ASP A 46 17.08 23.23 -5.28
C ASP A 46 18.42 23.35 -4.52
N GLU A 47 19.30 24.28 -4.90
CA GLU A 47 20.60 24.49 -4.25
C GLU A 47 20.44 24.71 -2.73
N GLN A 48 20.58 23.64 -1.94
CA GLN A 48 20.52 23.64 -0.47
C GLN A 48 21.93 23.83 0.10
N GLU A 49 22.03 24.42 1.30
CA GLU A 49 23.28 24.44 2.06
C GLU A 49 23.84 23.01 2.24
N ASP A 50 25.17 22.87 2.24
CA ASP A 50 25.84 21.56 2.31
C ASP A 50 25.39 20.71 3.50
N GLU A 51 25.07 21.33 4.64
CA GLU A 51 24.59 20.62 5.84
C GLU A 51 23.20 20.02 5.64
N ASP A 52 22.24 20.79 5.11
CA ASP A 52 20.87 20.32 4.86
C ASP A 52 20.83 19.23 3.80
N ALA A 53 21.74 19.30 2.81
CA ALA A 53 21.92 18.24 1.82
C ALA A 53 22.37 16.91 2.47
N ILE A 54 23.26 16.96 3.46
CA ILE A 54 23.70 15.78 4.21
C ILE A 54 22.57 15.21 5.06
N VAL A 55 21.82 16.07 5.78
CA VAL A 55 20.65 15.66 6.58
C VAL A 55 19.62 14.94 5.71
N ASN A 56 19.26 15.55 4.57
CA ASN A 56 18.32 14.98 3.62
C ASN A 56 18.82 13.64 3.02
N ARG A 57 20.14 13.48 2.85
CA ARG A 57 20.75 12.22 2.39
C ARG A 57 20.66 11.12 3.46
N ILE A 58 20.94 11.43 4.72
CA ILE A 58 20.83 10.47 5.83
C ILE A 58 19.38 10.04 6.01
N SER A 59 18.43 10.98 6.05
CA SER A 59 17.01 10.66 6.16
C SER A 59 16.51 9.83 4.97
N LEU A 60 17.08 10.03 3.77
CA LEU A 60 16.80 9.19 2.61
C LEU A 60 17.28 7.75 2.82
N PHE A 61 18.48 7.53 3.34
CA PHE A 61 18.97 6.18 3.62
C PHE A 61 18.13 5.46 4.68
N LEU A 62 17.71 6.16 5.74
CA LEU A 62 16.81 5.63 6.77
C LEU A 62 15.43 5.28 6.21
N SER A 63 14.89 6.13 5.33
CA SER A 63 13.62 5.88 4.64
C SER A 63 13.72 4.70 3.68
N THR A 64 14.84 4.59 2.97
CA THR A 64 15.14 3.46 2.08
C THR A 64 15.22 2.15 2.85
N PHE A 65 15.95 2.15 3.97
CA PHE A 65 16.04 1.00 4.87
C PHE A 65 14.65 0.56 5.34
N THR A 66 13.83 1.50 5.79
CA THR A 66 12.49 1.18 6.28
C THR A 66 11.57 0.65 5.18
N LEU A 67 11.59 1.25 3.98
CA LEU A 67 10.80 0.74 2.86
C LEU A 67 11.23 -0.67 2.45
N ALA A 68 12.52 -1.00 2.55
CA ALA A 68 13.05 -2.34 2.29
C ALA A 68 12.55 -3.34 3.34
N VAL A 69 12.54 -2.95 4.63
CA VAL A 69 11.95 -3.76 5.71
C VAL A 69 10.46 -3.99 5.48
N SER A 70 9.70 -2.95 5.10
CA SER A 70 8.28 -3.08 4.78
C SER A 70 8.05 -4.04 3.60
N ALA A 71 8.83 -3.91 2.52
CA ALA A 71 8.75 -4.81 1.38
C ALA A 71 9.09 -6.26 1.78
N GLY A 72 10.09 -6.44 2.64
CA GLY A 72 10.42 -7.73 3.24
C GLY A 72 9.23 -8.32 3.99
N ALA A 73 8.62 -7.56 4.91
CA ALA A 73 7.47 -8.00 5.69
C ALA A 73 6.27 -8.45 4.82
N VAL A 74 5.99 -7.76 3.71
CA VAL A 74 4.95 -8.17 2.75
C VAL A 74 5.31 -9.49 2.05
N LEU A 75 6.56 -9.64 1.62
CA LEU A 75 7.03 -10.79 0.85
C LEU A 75 7.25 -12.04 1.69
N LEU A 76 7.42 -11.91 3.01
CA LEU A 76 7.66 -13.04 3.90
C LEU A 76 6.52 -14.05 3.88
N LEU A 77 5.26 -13.60 3.85
CA LEU A 77 4.13 -14.52 3.87
C LEU A 77 4.05 -15.33 2.56
N PRO A 78 4.05 -14.71 1.36
CA PRO A 78 4.16 -15.44 0.10
C PRO A 78 5.39 -16.35 0.03
N PHE A 79 6.56 -15.85 0.45
CA PHE A 79 7.79 -16.64 0.46
C PHE A 79 7.64 -17.89 1.34
N SER A 80 7.02 -17.76 2.51
CA SER A 80 6.83 -18.89 3.42
C SER A 80 5.85 -19.93 2.86
N ILE A 81 4.76 -19.50 2.19
CA ILE A 81 3.82 -20.39 1.51
C ILE A 81 4.53 -21.15 0.38
N ILE A 82 5.23 -20.43 -0.50
CA ILE A 82 6.00 -21.03 -1.62
C ILE A 82 7.02 -22.04 -1.08
N SER A 83 7.72 -21.66 0.00
CA SER A 83 8.74 -22.50 0.61
C SER A 83 8.16 -23.80 1.17
N ASN A 84 7.00 -23.75 1.82
CA ASN A 84 6.31 -24.94 2.31
C ASN A 84 5.93 -25.89 1.15
N GLU A 85 5.37 -25.36 0.07
CA GLU A 85 4.97 -26.17 -1.09
C GLU A 85 6.16 -26.77 -1.84
N ILE A 86 7.27 -26.03 -1.95
CA ILE A 86 8.52 -26.54 -2.54
C ILE A 86 9.07 -27.70 -1.69
N LEU A 87 9.04 -27.57 -0.36
CA LEU A 87 9.50 -28.63 0.55
C LEU A 87 8.64 -29.88 0.46
N LEU A 88 7.32 -29.73 0.33
CA LEU A 88 6.39 -30.84 0.09
C LEU A 88 6.62 -31.51 -1.26
N SER A 89 6.94 -30.73 -2.30
CA SER A 89 7.13 -31.23 -3.66
C SER A 89 8.47 -31.99 -3.84
N PHE A 90 9.51 -31.60 -3.09
CA PHE A 90 10.86 -32.17 -3.22
C PHE A 90 11.47 -32.57 -1.86
N PRO A 91 10.89 -33.53 -1.14
CA PRO A 91 11.31 -33.87 0.23
C PRO A 91 12.73 -34.46 0.32
N GLN A 92 13.22 -35.08 -0.76
CA GLN A 92 14.51 -35.80 -0.78
C GLN A 92 15.64 -35.02 -1.47
N ASN A 93 15.41 -33.79 -1.92
CA ASN A 93 16.42 -33.05 -2.69
C ASN A 93 17.37 -32.27 -1.78
N TYR A 94 18.64 -32.69 -1.73
CA TYR A 94 19.70 -32.05 -0.94
C TYR A 94 19.84 -30.54 -1.21
N TYR A 95 19.66 -30.11 -2.47
CA TYR A 95 19.79 -28.69 -2.85
C TYR A 95 18.65 -27.79 -2.35
N ILE A 96 17.57 -28.35 -1.81
CA ILE A 96 16.41 -27.60 -1.30
C ILE A 96 16.34 -27.65 0.23
N GLN A 97 17.09 -28.56 0.87
CA GLN A 97 17.09 -28.73 2.34
C GLN A 97 17.62 -27.51 3.13
N TRP A 98 18.29 -26.57 2.47
CA TRP A 98 18.64 -25.28 3.11
C TRP A 98 17.41 -24.42 3.41
N LEU A 99 16.31 -24.63 2.68
CA LEU A 99 15.03 -24.01 2.92
C LEU A 99 14.34 -24.80 4.02
N ASN A 100 14.48 -24.37 5.26
CA ASN A 100 13.95 -25.09 6.42
C ASN A 100 13.13 -24.15 7.31
N GLY A 101 12.45 -24.73 8.30
CA GLY A 101 11.66 -23.94 9.24
C GLY A 101 12.47 -22.94 10.05
N SER A 102 13.74 -23.25 10.37
CA SER A 102 14.61 -22.33 11.13
C SER A 102 14.89 -21.05 10.34
N LEU A 103 15.21 -21.16 9.05
CA LEU A 103 15.42 -20.00 8.17
C LEU A 103 14.17 -19.12 8.10
N ILE A 104 12.99 -19.71 7.92
CA ILE A 104 11.75 -18.95 7.77
C ILE A 104 11.42 -18.25 9.10
N HIS A 105 11.50 -18.95 10.24
CA HIS A 105 11.35 -18.32 11.55
C HIS A 105 12.37 -17.21 11.79
N GLY A 106 13.64 -17.42 11.42
CA GLY A 106 14.69 -16.42 11.52
C GLY A 106 14.38 -15.15 10.69
N LEU A 107 13.86 -15.32 9.47
CA LEU A 107 13.42 -14.23 8.61
C LEU A 107 12.25 -13.43 9.22
N TRP A 108 11.25 -14.11 9.78
CA TRP A 108 10.14 -13.46 10.48
C TRP A 108 10.60 -12.67 11.70
N ASN A 109 11.49 -13.24 12.51
CA ASN A 109 12.05 -12.58 13.68
C ASN A 109 12.87 -11.35 13.28
N LEU A 110 13.69 -11.48 12.23
CA LEU A 110 14.50 -10.37 11.72
C LEU A 110 13.62 -9.24 11.17
N ALA A 111 12.59 -9.57 10.39
CA ALA A 111 11.66 -8.56 9.86
C ALA A 111 10.83 -7.89 10.96
N SER A 112 10.41 -8.63 11.98
CA SER A 112 9.71 -8.09 13.15
C SER A 112 10.62 -7.13 13.93
N LEU A 113 11.84 -7.55 14.24
CA LEU A 113 12.85 -6.75 14.93
C LEU A 113 13.15 -5.45 14.16
N PHE A 114 13.43 -5.55 12.87
CA PHE A 114 13.69 -4.36 12.06
C PHE A 114 12.46 -3.48 11.88
N SER A 115 11.26 -4.03 11.79
CA SER A 115 10.03 -3.23 11.73
C SER A 115 9.85 -2.41 13.00
N ASN A 116 10.08 -3.00 14.17
CA ASN A 116 10.02 -2.30 15.45
C ASN A 116 11.13 -1.24 15.57
N LEU A 117 12.36 -1.58 15.17
CA LEU A 117 13.47 -0.62 15.14
C LEU A 117 13.16 0.57 14.23
N CYS A 118 12.60 0.32 13.04
CA CYS A 118 12.20 1.35 12.09
C CYS A 118 11.12 2.26 12.68
N LEU A 119 10.07 1.68 13.25
CA LEU A 119 8.90 2.41 13.72
C LEU A 119 9.21 3.27 14.96
N PHE A 120 9.90 2.70 15.95
CA PHE A 120 10.13 3.38 17.23
C PHE A 120 11.40 4.22 17.28
N VAL A 121 12.41 3.89 16.47
CA VAL A 121 13.73 4.56 16.54
C VAL A 121 14.03 5.30 15.25
N LEU A 122 14.15 4.61 14.12
CA LEU A 122 14.71 5.20 12.90
C LEU A 122 13.80 6.27 12.27
N MET A 123 12.49 6.05 12.25
CA MET A 123 11.54 6.98 11.63
C MET A 123 11.32 8.25 12.45
N PRO A 124 11.08 8.18 13.77
CA PRO A 124 11.09 9.36 14.63
C PRO A 124 12.42 10.11 14.57
N PHE A 125 13.56 9.38 14.54
CA PHE A 125 14.87 10.00 14.36
C PHE A 125 14.95 10.75 13.02
N ALA A 126 14.59 10.11 11.91
CA ALA A 126 14.63 10.73 10.59
C ALA A 126 13.76 11.99 10.49
N PHE A 127 12.60 11.98 11.16
CA PHE A 127 11.70 13.13 11.22
C PHE A 127 12.30 14.28 12.02
N PHE A 128 12.71 14.04 13.27
CA PHE A 128 13.30 15.09 14.10
C PHE A 128 14.63 15.59 13.53
N PHE A 129 15.40 14.74 12.86
CA PHE A 129 16.67 15.12 12.24
C PHE A 129 16.49 16.06 11.05
N LEU A 130 15.38 15.95 10.32
CA LEU A 130 15.04 16.93 9.29
C LEU A 130 14.61 18.27 9.87
N GLU A 131 13.96 18.27 11.03
CA GLU A 131 13.44 19.47 11.67
C GLU A 131 14.48 20.16 12.59
N SER A 132 15.54 19.45 12.99
CA SER A 132 16.55 19.97 13.91
C SER A 132 17.41 21.07 13.27
N GLU A 133 17.58 22.19 13.98
CA GLU A 133 18.47 23.29 13.59
C GLU A 133 19.79 23.29 14.40
N GLY A 134 19.82 22.60 15.54
CA GLY A 134 20.91 22.55 16.51
C GLY A 134 20.67 23.46 17.72
N PHE A 135 21.17 23.07 18.90
CA PHE A 135 21.01 23.87 20.14
C PHE A 135 21.62 25.28 20.02
N ALA A 136 20.85 26.29 20.43
CA ALA A 136 21.29 27.68 20.49
C ALA A 136 22.54 27.81 21.39
N GLY A 137 23.69 28.10 20.79
CA GLY A 137 24.97 28.31 21.49
C GLY A 137 26.05 27.27 21.21
N LEU A 138 25.72 26.12 20.62
CA LEU A 138 26.73 25.22 20.04
C LEU A 138 27.12 25.73 18.63
N LYS A 139 28.37 25.48 18.21
CA LYS A 139 28.75 25.73 16.81
C LYS A 139 27.80 24.97 15.89
N LYS A 140 27.23 25.66 14.90
CA LYS A 140 26.41 25.04 13.84
C LYS A 140 27.18 23.86 13.25
N GLY A 141 26.50 22.73 13.13
CA GLY A 141 27.07 21.51 12.60
C GLY A 141 26.22 20.28 12.92
N ILE A 142 26.46 19.22 12.14
CA ILE A 142 25.71 17.96 12.19
C ILE A 142 25.66 17.36 13.60
N ARG A 143 26.74 17.49 14.39
CA ARG A 143 26.79 16.95 15.76
C ARG A 143 25.76 17.62 16.69
N ALA A 144 25.56 18.94 16.55
CA ALA A 144 24.59 19.67 17.37
C ALA A 144 23.15 19.24 17.03
N ARG A 145 22.86 19.05 15.74
CA ARG A 145 21.58 18.51 15.26
C ARG A 145 21.33 17.08 15.75
N ILE A 146 22.33 16.19 15.65
CA ILE A 146 22.21 14.82 16.19
C ILE A 146 21.92 14.85 17.69
N LEU A 147 22.62 15.68 18.47
CA LEU A 147 22.35 15.79 19.91
C LEU A 147 20.93 16.28 20.20
N GLU A 148 20.46 17.31 19.49
CA GLU A 148 19.08 17.79 19.61
C GLU A 148 18.07 16.68 19.32
N THR A 149 18.25 15.95 18.22
CA THR A 149 17.36 14.83 17.89
C THR A 149 17.36 13.73 18.92
N LEU A 150 18.52 13.36 19.47
CA LEU A 150 18.61 12.34 20.50
C LEU A 150 17.89 12.79 21.78
N VAL A 151 18.03 14.06 22.16
CA VAL A 151 17.28 14.63 23.28
C VAL A 151 15.78 14.60 23.02
N MET A 152 15.33 15.00 21.82
CA MET A 152 13.92 14.96 21.44
C MET A 152 13.36 13.53 21.44
N LEU A 153 14.14 12.54 21.01
CA LEU A 153 13.75 11.13 21.08
C LEU A 153 13.63 10.61 22.49
N ILE A 154 14.56 10.98 23.39
CA ILE A 154 14.48 10.62 24.80
C ILE A 154 13.24 11.25 25.44
N LEU A 155 12.95 12.51 25.15
CA LEU A 155 11.75 13.18 25.63
C LEU A 155 10.47 12.53 25.09
N LEU A 156 10.43 12.17 23.81
CA LEU A 156 9.31 11.45 23.22
C LEU A 156 9.11 10.08 23.86
N ALA A 157 10.20 9.34 24.10
CA ALA A 157 10.14 8.05 24.78
C ALA A 157 9.58 8.21 26.20
N LEU A 158 10.10 9.16 27.00
CA LEU A 158 9.58 9.45 28.33
C LEU A 158 8.10 9.86 28.33
N LEU A 159 7.68 10.63 27.32
CA LEU A 159 6.26 11.01 27.16
C LEU A 159 5.39 9.78 26.88
N ILE A 160 5.78 8.91 25.95
CA ILE A 160 5.03 7.69 25.63
C ILE A 160 4.97 6.77 26.85
N LEU A 161 6.08 6.60 27.55
CA LEU A 161 6.13 5.81 28.80
C LEU A 161 5.20 6.41 29.87
N GLY A 162 5.18 7.73 30.03
CA GLY A 162 4.27 8.43 30.94
C GLY A 162 2.80 8.20 30.58
N ILE A 163 2.44 8.30 29.30
CA ILE A 163 1.05 8.06 28.84
C ILE A 163 0.65 6.61 29.11
N VAL A 164 1.51 5.66 28.77
CA VAL A 164 1.25 4.23 28.96
C VAL A 164 1.12 3.91 30.45
N TRP A 165 1.98 4.48 31.30
CA TRP A 165 1.91 4.33 32.75
C TRP A 165 0.57 4.86 33.30
N VAL A 166 0.14 6.06 32.87
CA VAL A 166 -1.17 6.61 33.26
C VAL A 166 -2.31 5.72 32.76
N ALA A 167 -2.25 5.23 31.53
CA ALA A 167 -3.28 4.35 30.97
C ALA A 167 -3.39 3.02 31.72
N SER A 168 -2.26 2.41 32.11
CA SER A 168 -2.23 1.22 32.94
C SER A 168 -2.84 1.47 34.33
N ALA A 169 -2.49 2.58 34.98
CA ALA A 169 -3.05 2.95 36.28
C ALA A 169 -4.57 3.25 36.26
N LEU A 170 -5.13 3.61 35.10
CA LEU A 170 -6.57 3.80 34.93
C LEU A 170 -7.34 2.49 34.71
N ILE A 171 -6.65 1.43 34.24
CA ILE A 171 -7.26 0.16 33.88
C ILE A 171 -7.16 -0.84 35.04
N ASP A 172 -6.02 -0.89 35.73
CA ASP A 172 -5.80 -1.79 36.87
C ASP A 172 -5.91 -1.03 38.21
N ASN A 173 -6.81 -1.51 39.08
CA ASN A 173 -7.04 -0.96 40.43
C ASN A 173 -6.20 -1.69 41.51
N ASP A 174 -5.32 -2.61 41.11
CA ASP A 174 -4.45 -3.38 42.01
C ASP A 174 -3.03 -2.81 42.04
N ALA A 175 -2.55 -2.52 43.25
CA ALA A 175 -1.33 -1.80 43.57
C ALA A 175 -0.02 -2.59 43.36
N ALA A 176 0.04 -3.50 42.38
CA ALA A 176 1.13 -4.46 42.20
C ALA A 176 1.85 -4.43 40.83
N SER A 177 1.71 -3.36 40.04
CA SER A 177 2.42 -3.17 38.76
C SER A 177 3.52 -2.11 38.88
N MET A 178 4.39 -2.27 39.87
CA MET A 178 5.39 -1.28 40.21
C MET A 178 6.79 -1.90 40.17
N GLU A 179 7.29 -2.26 38.99
CA GLU A 179 8.66 -2.74 38.81
C GLU A 179 9.35 -2.27 37.52
N SER A 180 10.68 -2.48 37.51
CA SER A 180 11.77 -1.69 36.92
C SER A 180 11.78 -1.50 35.39
N LEU A 181 12.69 -0.65 34.89
CA LEU A 181 13.00 -0.46 33.45
C LEU A 181 13.25 -1.78 32.68
N TYR A 182 13.57 -2.88 33.36
CA TYR A 182 13.77 -4.19 32.74
C TYR A 182 12.44 -4.87 32.37
N ASP A 183 11.40 -4.75 33.21
CA ASP A 183 10.03 -5.13 32.85
C ASP A 183 9.48 -4.28 31.70
N LEU A 184 10.03 -3.07 31.53
CA LEU A 184 9.68 -2.17 30.44
C LEU A 184 10.05 -2.73 29.06
N TRP A 185 11.15 -3.48 28.96
CA TRP A 185 11.56 -4.13 27.71
C TRP A 185 10.77 -5.42 27.44
N GLU A 186 10.48 -6.22 28.47
CA GLU A 186 9.89 -7.55 28.30
C GLU A 186 8.36 -7.53 28.29
N PHE A 187 7.72 -6.63 29.06
CA PHE A 187 6.27 -6.53 29.17
C PHE A 187 5.66 -5.47 28.23
N TYR A 188 6.27 -4.29 28.14
CA TYR A 188 5.66 -3.18 27.40
C TYR A 188 5.95 -3.20 25.89
N LEU A 189 7.09 -3.73 25.46
CA LEU A 189 7.45 -3.78 24.02
C LEU A 189 6.51 -4.71 23.23
N PRO A 190 6.15 -5.92 23.70
CA PRO A 190 5.12 -6.75 23.08
C PRO A 190 3.73 -6.10 23.11
N TYR A 191 3.38 -5.36 24.17
CA TYR A 191 2.09 -4.67 24.28
C TYR A 191 1.98 -3.49 23.30
N LEU A 192 3.02 -2.68 23.18
CA LEU A 192 3.13 -1.60 22.19
C LEU A 192 3.06 -2.16 20.76
N TYR A 193 3.76 -3.27 20.51
CA TYR A 193 3.68 -3.95 19.21
C TYR A 193 2.28 -4.49 18.92
N SER A 194 1.61 -5.07 19.91
CA SER A 194 0.21 -5.51 19.81
C SER A 194 -0.74 -4.34 19.50
N CYS A 195 -0.55 -3.19 20.16
CA CYS A 195 -1.36 -1.98 19.92
C CYS A 195 -1.17 -1.45 18.50
N ILE A 196 0.07 -1.39 18.01
CA ILE A 196 0.39 -0.98 16.64
C ILE A 196 -0.18 -1.97 15.63
N SER A 197 -0.04 -3.27 15.88
CA SER A 197 -0.61 -4.30 15.03
C SER A 197 -2.14 -4.20 14.97
N LEU A 198 -2.80 -3.92 16.11
CA LEU A 198 -4.25 -3.70 16.16
C LEU A 198 -4.65 -2.44 15.39
N MET A 199 -3.93 -1.33 15.58
CA MET A 199 -4.15 -0.10 14.82
C MET A 199 -3.96 -0.33 13.31
N GLY A 200 -2.91 -1.06 12.93
CA GLY A 200 -2.66 -1.47 11.54
C GLY A 200 -3.77 -2.37 11.00
N CYS A 201 -4.27 -3.32 11.79
CA CYS A 201 -5.40 -4.19 11.39
C CYS A 201 -6.69 -3.40 11.20
N LEU A 202 -6.99 -2.43 12.07
CA LEU A 202 -8.13 -1.53 11.92
C LEU A 202 -7.98 -0.63 10.70
N LEU A 203 -6.78 -0.11 10.45
CA LEU A 203 -6.48 0.67 9.25
C LEU A 203 -6.69 -0.19 8.00
N LEU A 204 -6.20 -1.43 7.98
CA LEU A 204 -6.43 -2.39 6.90
C LEU A 204 -7.93 -2.71 6.72
N LEU A 205 -8.69 -2.85 7.81
CA LEU A 205 -10.14 -3.09 7.77
C LEU A 205 -10.89 -1.97 7.05
N LEU A 206 -10.45 -0.71 7.24
CA LEU A 206 -11.06 0.45 6.58
C LEU A 206 -10.54 0.64 5.15
N CYS A 207 -9.23 0.50 4.95
CA CYS A 207 -8.60 0.78 3.66
C CYS A 207 -8.91 -0.30 2.62
N THR A 208 -8.87 -1.57 2.99
CA THR A 208 -8.95 -2.68 2.02
C THR A 208 -10.29 -2.71 1.26
N PRO A 209 -11.47 -2.62 1.90
CA PRO A 209 -12.75 -2.58 1.19
C PRO A 209 -12.88 -1.39 0.23
N VAL A 210 -12.42 -0.20 0.66
CA VAL A 210 -12.39 1.02 -0.16
C VAL A 210 -11.45 0.83 -1.36
N GLY A 211 -10.28 0.25 -1.09
CA GLY A 211 -9.26 -0.11 -2.08
C GLY A 211 -9.78 -1.06 -3.15
N LEU A 212 -10.43 -2.16 -2.75
CA LEU A 212 -11.04 -3.13 -3.65
C LEU A 212 -12.03 -2.46 -4.62
N SER A 213 -12.87 -1.54 -4.13
CA SER A 213 -13.78 -0.77 -4.99
C SER A 213 -13.06 0.22 -5.90
N ARG A 214 -12.02 0.88 -5.39
CA ARG A 214 -11.19 1.83 -6.14
C ARG A 214 -10.36 1.16 -7.22
N MET A 215 -9.92 -0.09 -7.04
CA MET A 215 -9.18 -0.86 -8.05
C MET A 215 -9.93 -0.97 -9.37
N PHE A 216 -11.24 -1.19 -9.35
CA PHE A 216 -12.07 -1.18 -10.56
C PHE A 216 -12.05 0.17 -11.30
N THR A 217 -11.84 1.28 -10.58
CA THR A 217 -11.76 2.62 -11.18
C THR A 217 -10.35 2.92 -11.68
N VAL A 218 -9.32 2.61 -10.89
CA VAL A 218 -7.92 2.83 -11.24
C VAL A 218 -7.54 1.98 -12.45
N MET A 219 -7.92 0.70 -12.48
CA MET A 219 -7.71 -0.14 -13.67
C MET A 219 -8.51 0.37 -14.87
N GLY A 220 -9.71 0.94 -14.65
CA GLY A 220 -10.49 1.58 -15.71
C GLY A 220 -9.84 2.83 -16.32
N GLN A 221 -8.95 3.50 -15.59
CA GLN A 221 -8.18 4.65 -16.08
C GLN A 221 -6.84 4.24 -16.72
N LEU A 222 -6.19 3.20 -16.18
CA LEU A 222 -4.93 2.68 -16.70
C LEU A 222 -5.11 1.85 -17.98
N LEU A 223 -6.23 1.15 -18.11
CA LEU A 223 -6.56 0.35 -19.26
C LEU A 223 -7.43 1.16 -20.23
N VAL A 224 -7.09 1.09 -21.52
CA VAL A 224 -7.91 1.72 -22.56
C VAL A 224 -9.27 1.03 -22.56
N LYS A 225 -10.34 1.77 -22.19
CA LYS A 225 -11.71 1.25 -22.25
C LYS A 225 -11.98 0.78 -23.69
N PRO A 226 -12.40 -0.48 -23.90
CA PRO A 226 -12.71 -0.97 -25.21
C PRO A 226 -13.99 -0.27 -25.70
N THR A 227 -13.89 0.48 -26.79
CA THR A 227 -15.07 0.84 -27.58
C THR A 227 -15.25 -0.27 -28.61
N ILE A 228 -16.05 -1.28 -28.24
CA ILE A 228 -16.16 -2.57 -28.94
C ILE A 228 -16.67 -2.43 -30.40
N LEU A 229 -17.15 -1.25 -30.80
CA LEU A 229 -17.88 -1.02 -32.05
C LEU A 229 -17.49 0.27 -32.79
N GLU A 230 -16.39 0.94 -32.43
CA GLU A 230 -15.92 2.10 -33.22
C GLU A 230 -14.77 1.71 -34.14
N ASP A 231 -14.96 1.98 -35.43
CA ASP A 231 -13.89 1.89 -36.42
C ASP A 231 -12.87 3.00 -36.15
N LEU A 232 -11.74 2.62 -35.57
CA LEU A 232 -10.65 3.54 -35.24
C LEU A 232 -10.05 4.17 -36.50
N ASP A 233 -10.17 3.52 -37.66
CA ASP A 233 -9.75 4.09 -38.93
C ASP A 233 -10.72 5.21 -39.36
N GLU A 234 -12.02 5.01 -39.18
CA GLU A 234 -13.04 6.03 -39.43
C GLU A 234 -12.90 7.23 -38.46
N GLN A 235 -12.67 6.98 -37.17
CA GLN A 235 -12.42 8.07 -36.21
C GLN A 235 -11.11 8.81 -36.48
N MET A 236 -10.05 8.11 -36.84
CA MET A 236 -8.79 8.75 -37.22
C MET A 236 -8.98 9.63 -38.46
N TYR A 237 -9.78 9.16 -39.42
CA TYR A 237 -10.12 9.90 -40.62
C TYR A 237 -10.94 11.17 -40.29
N ILE A 238 -11.98 11.05 -39.45
CA ILE A 238 -12.81 12.19 -39.01
C ILE A 238 -11.97 13.24 -38.27
N ILE A 239 -11.12 12.82 -37.31
CA ILE A 239 -10.28 13.74 -36.54
C ILE A 239 -9.23 14.42 -37.42
N THR A 240 -8.69 13.70 -38.41
CA THR A 240 -7.73 14.29 -39.36
C THR A 240 -8.42 15.35 -40.24
N LEU A 241 -9.64 15.08 -40.70
CA LEU A 241 -10.44 16.07 -41.42
C LEU A 241 -10.80 17.28 -40.56
N GLU A 242 -11.13 17.08 -39.28
CA GLU A 242 -11.43 18.15 -38.32
C GLU A 242 -10.19 19.04 -38.07
N GLU A 243 -9.01 18.43 -37.90
CA GLU A 243 -7.73 19.14 -37.77
C GLU A 243 -7.46 20.00 -39.01
N GLU A 244 -7.56 19.41 -40.20
CA GLU A 244 -7.34 20.14 -41.46
C GLU A 244 -8.37 21.26 -41.67
N ALA A 245 -9.62 21.05 -41.27
CA ALA A 245 -10.66 22.06 -41.37
C ALA A 245 -10.39 23.26 -40.45
N ILE A 246 -9.98 23.01 -39.20
CA ILE A 246 -9.62 24.06 -38.24
C ILE A 246 -8.36 24.79 -38.70
N GLN A 247 -7.38 24.07 -39.22
CA GLN A 247 -6.13 24.65 -39.72
C GLN A 247 -6.36 25.53 -40.96
N ARG A 248 -7.27 25.13 -41.87
CA ARG A 248 -7.72 25.98 -42.99
C ARG A 248 -8.45 27.24 -42.51
N LYS A 249 -9.31 27.12 -41.48
CA LYS A 249 -9.96 28.29 -40.88
C LYS A 249 -8.94 29.25 -40.25
N LEU A 250 -7.94 28.73 -39.55
CA LEU A 250 -6.86 29.54 -38.95
C LEU A 250 -6.06 30.30 -40.01
N ASN A 251 -5.73 29.64 -41.14
CA ASN A 251 -5.02 30.28 -42.25
C ASN A 251 -5.85 31.34 -43.01
N GLY A 252 -7.19 31.26 -42.93
CA GLY A 252 -8.11 32.19 -43.59
C GLY A 252 -8.53 33.39 -42.72
N VAL A 253 -8.17 33.41 -41.44
CA VAL A 253 -8.50 34.52 -40.54
C VAL A 253 -7.54 35.69 -40.76
N SER A 254 -8.07 36.83 -41.22
CA SER A 254 -7.35 38.10 -41.29
C SER A 254 -6.99 38.58 -39.88
N SER A 255 -5.83 39.25 -39.75
CA SER A 255 -5.16 39.66 -38.50
C SER A 255 -5.93 40.62 -37.57
N THR A 256 -7.22 40.82 -37.77
CA THR A 256 -8.05 41.82 -37.08
C THR A 256 -8.91 41.23 -35.94
N VAL A 257 -8.94 39.90 -35.76
CA VAL A 257 -9.80 39.23 -34.75
C VAL A 257 -9.02 38.28 -33.85
N GLU A 258 -8.19 38.85 -32.98
CA GLU A 258 -7.29 38.14 -32.04
C GLU A 258 -8.02 37.21 -31.06
N TYR A 259 -9.28 37.47 -30.72
CA TYR A 259 -10.07 36.59 -29.86
C TYR A 259 -10.50 35.29 -30.56
N GLN A 260 -10.84 35.35 -31.85
CA GLN A 260 -11.25 34.16 -32.61
C GLN A 260 -10.06 33.25 -32.92
N THR A 261 -8.88 33.82 -33.15
CA THR A 261 -7.66 33.04 -33.36
C THR A 261 -7.29 32.23 -32.11
N VAL A 262 -7.37 32.83 -30.92
CA VAL A 262 -7.07 32.14 -29.65
C VAL A 262 -8.04 30.98 -29.35
N GLU A 263 -9.33 31.14 -29.64
CA GLU A 263 -10.29 30.03 -29.46
C GLU A 263 -10.04 28.91 -30.48
N LEU A 264 -9.77 29.25 -31.75
CA LEU A 264 -9.43 28.25 -32.77
C LEU A 264 -8.12 27.51 -32.47
N GLU A 265 -7.11 28.20 -31.93
CA GLU A 265 -5.87 27.57 -31.47
C GLU A 265 -6.13 26.58 -30.33
N ARG A 266 -7.00 26.95 -29.38
CA ARG A 266 -7.41 26.07 -28.29
C ARG A 266 -8.18 24.84 -28.78
N GLU A 267 -9.06 25.00 -29.76
CA GLU A 267 -9.75 23.88 -30.41
C GLU A 267 -8.78 23.00 -31.21
N LEU A 268 -7.83 23.59 -31.93
CA LEU A 268 -6.79 22.87 -32.65
C LEU A 268 -5.92 22.03 -31.70
N GLU A 269 -5.54 22.57 -30.55
CA GLU A 269 -4.82 21.82 -29.51
C GLU A 269 -5.66 20.66 -28.96
N LYS A 270 -6.96 20.87 -28.69
CA LYS A 270 -7.88 19.81 -28.28
C LYS A 270 -7.93 18.70 -29.34
N VAL A 271 -8.07 19.04 -30.62
CA VAL A 271 -8.16 18.06 -31.72
C VAL A 271 -6.81 17.33 -31.91
N LYS A 272 -5.68 18.03 -31.85
CA LYS A 272 -4.34 17.40 -31.87
C LYS A 272 -4.11 16.46 -30.69
N SER A 273 -4.55 16.83 -29.49
CA SER A 273 -4.46 15.95 -28.32
C SER A 273 -5.34 14.70 -28.48
N LYS A 274 -6.54 14.84 -29.05
CA LYS A 274 -7.40 13.69 -29.40
C LYS A 274 -6.73 12.79 -30.44
N LYS A 275 -6.15 13.36 -31.51
CA LYS A 275 -5.42 12.62 -32.55
C LYS A 275 -4.25 11.82 -32.00
N THR A 276 -3.38 12.45 -31.21
CA THR A 276 -2.22 11.77 -30.60
C THR A 276 -2.65 10.65 -29.64
N ASN A 277 -3.74 10.84 -28.89
CA ASN A 277 -4.32 9.78 -28.07
C ASN A 277 -4.88 8.63 -28.93
N LEU A 278 -5.53 8.93 -30.05
CA LEU A 278 -6.05 7.91 -30.98
C LEU A 278 -4.92 7.15 -31.69
N GLU A 279 -3.84 7.83 -32.09
CA GLU A 279 -2.67 7.20 -32.71
C GLU A 279 -1.96 6.26 -31.74
N ARG A 280 -1.84 6.65 -30.47
CA ARG A 280 -1.34 5.74 -29.40
C ARG A 280 -2.22 4.50 -29.28
N ARG A 281 -3.55 4.64 -29.36
CA ARG A 281 -4.51 3.52 -29.33
C ARG A 281 -4.47 2.63 -30.57
N LYS A 282 -4.14 3.20 -31.73
CA LYS A 282 -3.96 2.46 -33.00
C LYS A 282 -2.67 1.64 -33.01
N LYS A 283 -1.59 2.16 -32.41
CA LYS A 283 -0.31 1.44 -32.26
C LYS A 283 -0.33 0.32 -31.22
N ALA A 284 -1.28 0.35 -30.27
CA ALA A 284 -1.47 -0.75 -29.32
C ALA A 284 -2.09 -1.97 -29.99
N SER A 285 -1.64 -3.17 -29.60
CA SER A 285 -2.11 -4.43 -30.19
C SER A 285 -3.63 -4.60 -30.01
N ALA A 286 -4.31 -5.17 -31.01
CA ALA A 286 -5.76 -5.45 -30.95
C ALA A 286 -6.14 -6.29 -29.72
N TRP A 287 -5.22 -7.13 -29.24
CA TRP A 287 -5.38 -7.96 -28.05
C TRP A 287 -5.31 -7.14 -26.75
N GLU A 288 -4.37 -6.20 -26.65
CA GLU A 288 -4.24 -5.25 -25.52
C GLU A 288 -5.44 -4.30 -25.43
N ARG A 289 -6.02 -3.93 -26.58
CA ARG A 289 -7.10 -2.96 -26.67
C ARG A 289 -8.47 -3.54 -26.31
N ASN A 290 -8.75 -4.78 -26.68
CA ASN A 290 -10.11 -5.34 -26.57
C ASN A 290 -10.25 -6.44 -25.52
N LEU A 291 -9.18 -7.19 -25.22
CA LEU A 291 -9.26 -8.35 -24.32
C LEU A 291 -8.67 -8.10 -22.94
N VAL A 292 -7.60 -7.30 -22.83
CA VAL A 292 -6.94 -7.06 -21.54
C VAL A 292 -7.86 -6.33 -20.56
N TYR A 293 -8.60 -5.30 -21.01
CA TYR A 293 -9.55 -4.59 -20.16
C TYR A 293 -10.61 -5.51 -19.54
N PRO A 294 -11.43 -6.25 -20.32
CA PRO A 294 -12.45 -7.12 -19.74
C PRO A 294 -11.83 -8.28 -18.95
N ALA A 295 -10.69 -8.83 -19.37
CA ALA A 295 -10.01 -9.89 -18.62
C ALA A 295 -9.55 -9.42 -17.24
N VAL A 296 -8.92 -8.24 -17.13
CA VAL A 296 -8.49 -7.67 -15.83
C VAL A 296 -9.71 -7.35 -14.96
N MET A 297 -10.78 -6.80 -15.53
CA MET A 297 -12.00 -6.49 -14.76
C MET A 297 -12.69 -7.76 -14.24
N ILE A 298 -12.73 -8.83 -15.02
CA ILE A 298 -13.23 -10.14 -14.60
C ILE A 298 -12.32 -10.73 -13.53
N LEU A 299 -11.00 -10.63 -13.69
CA LEU A 299 -10.04 -11.11 -12.70
C LEU A 299 -10.24 -10.40 -11.35
N LEU A 300 -10.36 -9.07 -11.35
CA LEU A 300 -10.64 -8.27 -10.15
C LEU A 300 -11.97 -8.67 -9.49
N LEU A 301 -13.00 -8.92 -10.30
CA LEU A 301 -14.29 -9.41 -9.80
C LEU A 301 -14.12 -10.77 -9.12
N ILE A 302 -13.49 -11.73 -9.79
CA ILE A 302 -13.25 -13.08 -9.27
C ILE A 302 -12.45 -13.00 -7.96
N GLN A 303 -11.35 -12.26 -7.93
CA GLN A 303 -10.52 -12.10 -6.73
C GLN A 303 -11.31 -11.47 -5.57
N THR A 304 -12.13 -10.46 -5.84
CA THR A 304 -12.93 -9.79 -4.80
C THR A 304 -14.04 -10.71 -4.29
N SER A 305 -14.79 -11.35 -5.19
CA SER A 305 -15.83 -12.31 -4.82
C SER A 305 -15.27 -13.50 -4.04
N PHE A 306 -14.12 -14.02 -4.46
CA PHE A 306 -13.42 -15.09 -3.76
C PHE A 306 -12.97 -14.67 -2.36
N SER A 307 -12.44 -13.44 -2.20
CA SER A 307 -12.06 -12.90 -0.89
C SER A 307 -13.26 -12.80 0.07
N VAL A 308 -14.41 -12.32 -0.40
CA VAL A 308 -15.64 -12.23 0.41
C VAL A 308 -16.16 -13.61 0.76
N LEU A 309 -16.12 -14.55 -0.18
CA LEU A 309 -16.56 -15.93 0.02
C LEU A 309 -15.70 -16.65 1.06
N LEU A 310 -14.37 -16.50 1.00
CA LEU A 310 -13.45 -17.06 2.00
C LEU A 310 -13.75 -16.52 3.41
N VAL A 311 -13.92 -15.20 3.53
CA VAL A 311 -14.26 -14.58 4.83
C VAL A 311 -15.63 -15.05 5.33
N ALA A 312 -16.62 -15.20 4.44
CA ALA A 312 -17.93 -15.73 4.80
C ALA A 312 -17.86 -17.19 5.31
N PHE A 313 -17.08 -18.04 4.65
CA PHE A 313 -16.81 -19.40 5.14
C PHE A 313 -16.05 -19.39 6.46
N ASN A 314 -15.08 -18.48 6.64
CA ASN A 314 -14.35 -18.31 7.89
C ASN A 314 -15.29 -17.92 9.04
N ILE A 315 -16.22 -16.98 8.81
CA ILE A 315 -17.27 -16.61 9.78
C ILE A 315 -18.11 -17.83 10.15
N LEU A 316 -18.58 -18.61 9.16
CA LEU A 316 -19.36 -19.81 9.42
C LEU A 316 -18.57 -20.84 10.23
N TYR A 317 -17.29 -21.04 9.91
CA TYR A 317 -16.42 -21.97 10.63
C TYR A 317 -16.18 -21.52 12.07
N LEU A 318 -15.94 -20.23 12.30
CA LEU A 318 -15.83 -19.65 13.64
C LEU A 318 -17.12 -19.81 14.46
N LEU A 319 -18.30 -19.71 13.84
CA LEU A 319 -19.59 -19.90 14.53
C LEU A 319 -19.86 -21.36 14.92
N VAL A 320 -19.33 -22.33 14.16
CA VAL A 320 -19.61 -23.76 14.34
C VAL A 320 -18.57 -24.45 15.22
N ASP A 321 -17.31 -24.00 15.17
CA ASP A 321 -16.18 -24.65 15.84
C ASP A 321 -15.33 -23.62 16.60
N GLU A 322 -15.38 -23.64 17.95
CA GLU A 322 -14.57 -22.75 18.78
C GLU A 322 -13.06 -23.02 18.66
N THR A 323 -12.65 -24.19 18.15
CA THR A 323 -11.23 -24.50 17.89
C THR A 323 -10.69 -23.88 16.60
N ALA A 324 -11.57 -23.29 15.78
CA ALA A 324 -11.23 -22.53 14.58
C ALA A 324 -10.56 -21.18 14.86
N MET A 325 -10.55 -20.74 16.13
CA MET A 325 -9.94 -19.47 16.48
C MET A 325 -8.47 -19.44 16.06
N PRO A 326 -7.95 -18.28 15.61
CA PRO A 326 -6.55 -18.11 15.22
C PRO A 326 -5.58 -18.15 16.42
N LYS A 327 -5.89 -18.92 17.46
CA LYS A 327 -5.00 -19.18 18.60
C LYS A 327 -3.76 -19.91 18.08
N GLY A 328 -2.58 -19.49 18.54
CA GLY A 328 -1.31 -20.13 18.20
C GLY A 328 -1.34 -21.57 18.70
N SER A 329 -1.79 -22.48 17.84
CA SER A 329 -1.72 -23.91 18.10
C SER A 329 -0.50 -24.39 17.36
N GLY A 330 0.33 -25.21 18.00
CA GLY A 330 1.50 -25.84 17.38
C GLY A 330 1.05 -26.78 16.25
N GLY A 331 0.62 -26.20 15.13
CA GLY A 331 0.24 -26.91 13.93
C GLY A 331 1.42 -27.70 13.39
N PRO A 332 1.17 -28.67 12.49
CA PRO A 332 2.21 -29.52 11.94
C PRO A 332 3.34 -28.64 11.40
N GLY A 333 4.58 -28.90 11.84
CA GLY A 333 5.75 -28.18 11.35
C GLY A 333 5.78 -28.14 9.82
N ILE A 334 6.41 -27.10 9.27
CA ILE A 334 6.58 -26.90 7.81
C ILE A 334 6.92 -28.22 7.11
N GLY A 335 6.24 -28.49 5.99
CA GLY A 335 6.50 -29.66 5.15
C GLY A 335 5.75 -30.93 5.53
N ASN A 336 4.79 -30.89 6.47
CA ASN A 336 4.01 -32.07 6.87
C ASN A 336 2.61 -32.17 6.22
N ALA A 337 2.03 -31.04 5.78
CA ALA A 337 0.75 -31.02 5.08
C ALA A 337 0.64 -29.80 4.15
N SER A 338 -0.07 -29.95 3.03
CA SER A 338 -0.44 -28.83 2.16
C SER A 338 -1.32 -27.85 2.94
N LEU A 339 -0.96 -26.57 2.91
CA LEU A 339 -1.66 -25.50 3.64
C LEU A 339 -3.00 -25.15 3.02
N SER A 340 -3.14 -25.42 1.72
CA SER A 340 -4.36 -25.24 0.97
C SER A 340 -5.02 -26.57 0.67
N THR A 341 -6.35 -26.65 0.81
CA THR A 341 -7.16 -27.84 0.48
C THR A 341 -7.00 -28.29 -0.97
N PHE A 342 -6.48 -27.42 -1.85
CA PHE A 342 -6.24 -27.67 -3.28
C PHE A 342 -4.76 -27.83 -3.66
N GLY A 343 -3.84 -28.07 -2.70
CA GLY A 343 -2.42 -28.24 -3.01
C GLY A 343 -1.77 -26.97 -3.54
N PHE A 344 -0.81 -27.13 -4.46
CA PHE A 344 -0.06 -26.05 -5.12
C PHE A 344 -0.96 -24.96 -5.75
N VAL A 345 -2.10 -25.34 -6.34
CA VAL A 345 -3.03 -24.37 -6.96
C VAL A 345 -3.67 -23.48 -5.90
N GLY A 346 -4.04 -24.06 -4.76
CA GLY A 346 -4.58 -23.30 -3.64
C GLY A 346 -3.55 -22.35 -3.03
N ALA A 347 -2.31 -22.80 -2.88
CA ALA A 347 -1.20 -21.94 -2.44
C ALA A 347 -0.95 -20.76 -3.40
N ALA A 348 -1.02 -20.99 -4.71
CA ALA A 348 -0.91 -19.93 -5.71
C ALA A 348 -2.05 -18.91 -5.59
N LEU A 349 -3.30 -19.38 -5.38
CA LEU A 349 -4.45 -18.50 -5.15
C LEU A 349 -4.31 -17.68 -3.87
N GLU A 350 -3.82 -18.28 -2.77
CA GLU A 350 -3.54 -17.58 -1.52
C GLU A 350 -2.53 -16.45 -1.73
N ILE A 351 -1.40 -16.73 -2.41
CA ILE A 351 -0.36 -15.74 -2.72
C ILE A 351 -0.93 -14.60 -3.57
N ILE A 352 -1.69 -14.93 -4.61
CA ILE A 352 -2.35 -13.93 -5.46
C ILE A 352 -3.30 -13.06 -4.62
N LEU A 353 -4.05 -13.66 -3.70
CA LEU A 353 -4.98 -12.95 -2.84
C LEU A 353 -4.25 -12.05 -1.83
N ILE A 354 -3.13 -12.49 -1.25
CA ILE A 354 -2.32 -11.68 -0.32
C ILE A 354 -1.78 -10.43 -1.03
N PHE A 355 -1.21 -10.58 -2.23
CA PHE A 355 -0.75 -9.42 -3.01
C PHE A 355 -1.93 -8.52 -3.42
N TYR A 356 -3.04 -9.11 -3.84
CA TYR A 356 -4.23 -8.37 -4.22
C TYR A 356 -4.77 -7.52 -3.06
N LEU A 357 -4.86 -8.09 -1.87
CA LEU A 357 -5.30 -7.39 -0.67
C LEU A 357 -4.29 -6.30 -0.28
N MET A 358 -2.99 -6.58 -0.27
CA MET A 358 -1.97 -5.56 0.06
C MET A 358 -2.04 -4.35 -0.88
N VAL A 359 -2.07 -4.59 -2.20
CA VAL A 359 -2.14 -3.52 -3.19
C VAL A 359 -3.48 -2.76 -3.07
N SER A 360 -4.58 -3.47 -2.79
CA SER A 360 -5.87 -2.85 -2.49
C SER A 360 -5.83 -2.00 -1.23
N SER A 361 -5.24 -2.48 -0.14
CA SER A 361 -5.08 -1.72 1.10
C SER A 361 -4.27 -0.45 0.88
N VAL A 362 -3.19 -0.49 0.10
CA VAL A 362 -2.38 0.70 -0.23
C VAL A 362 -3.17 1.71 -1.07
N VAL A 363 -3.88 1.26 -2.10
CA VAL A 363 -4.74 2.15 -2.90
C VAL A 363 -5.88 2.72 -2.06
N GLY A 364 -6.44 1.91 -1.17
CA GLY A 364 -7.46 2.32 -0.21
C GLY A 364 -6.96 3.39 0.76
N PHE A 365 -5.75 3.20 1.30
CA PHE A 365 -5.09 4.13 2.20
C PHE A 365 -4.99 5.52 1.59
N TYR A 366 -4.44 5.63 0.38
CA TYR A 366 -4.35 6.93 -0.33
C TYR A 366 -5.70 7.47 -0.81
N SER A 367 -6.75 6.66 -0.85
CA SER A 367 -8.10 7.08 -1.20
C SER A 367 -8.90 7.65 -0.03
N LEU A 368 -8.44 7.47 1.21
CA LEU A 368 -9.08 8.04 2.39
C LEU A 368 -8.79 9.55 2.48
N ARG A 369 -9.82 10.35 2.78
CA ARG A 369 -9.71 11.83 2.88
C ARG A 369 -8.59 12.30 3.81
N PHE A 370 -8.31 11.55 4.87
CA PHE A 370 -7.28 11.91 5.83
C PHE A 370 -5.85 11.72 5.29
N PHE A 371 -5.66 10.75 4.38
CA PHE A 371 -4.34 10.35 3.88
C PHE A 371 -4.09 10.73 2.41
N GLU A 372 -5.06 11.36 1.74
CA GLU A 372 -4.94 11.83 0.35
C GLU A 372 -3.71 12.73 0.14
N ASN A 373 -3.40 13.59 1.12
CA ASN A 373 -2.24 14.50 1.09
C ASN A 373 -0.87 13.80 1.13
N PHE A 374 -0.84 12.54 1.57
CA PHE A 374 0.38 11.72 1.59
C PHE A 374 0.66 11.02 0.26
N THR A 375 -0.24 11.10 -0.73
CA THR A 375 -0.08 10.44 -2.03
C THR A 375 1.25 10.87 -2.69
N PRO A 376 2.18 9.94 -2.94
CA PRO A 376 3.47 10.27 -3.53
C PRO A 376 3.28 10.74 -4.97
N ARG A 377 3.85 11.91 -5.29
CA ARG A 377 3.88 12.46 -6.65
C ARG A 377 5.28 12.36 -7.19
N LYS A 378 5.38 11.91 -8.45
CA LYS A 378 6.67 11.73 -9.12
C LYS A 378 7.41 13.08 -9.14
N ASP A 379 8.68 13.07 -8.71
CA ASP A 379 9.56 14.24 -8.66
C ASP A 379 9.05 15.43 -7.79
N ASP A 380 8.02 15.26 -6.94
CA ASP A 380 7.39 16.34 -6.15
C ASP A 380 7.12 15.95 -4.68
N THR A 381 7.69 14.84 -4.21
CA THR A 381 7.46 14.39 -2.82
C THR A 381 8.55 14.94 -1.89
N THR A 382 8.16 15.69 -0.86
CA THR A 382 9.07 16.20 0.18
C THR A 382 9.57 15.08 1.08
N MET A 383 10.74 15.26 1.69
CA MET A 383 11.37 14.24 2.54
C MET A 383 10.48 13.83 3.73
N THR A 384 9.77 14.78 4.34
CA THR A 384 8.78 14.52 5.40
C THR A 384 7.62 13.65 4.93
N LYS A 385 7.12 13.87 3.70
CA LYS A 385 6.10 12.99 3.08
C LYS A 385 6.65 11.61 2.77
N ILE A 386 7.91 11.49 2.37
CA ILE A 386 8.57 10.18 2.15
C ILE A 386 8.62 9.38 3.46
N ILE A 387 9.03 10.01 4.56
CA ILE A 387 9.04 9.40 5.91
C ILE A 387 7.62 8.93 6.28
N GLY A 388 6.63 9.81 6.16
CA GLY A 388 5.23 9.46 6.45
C GLY A 388 4.75 8.25 5.64
N ASN A 389 5.04 8.22 4.33
CA ASN A 389 4.72 7.09 3.47
C ASN A 389 5.43 5.79 3.88
N CYS A 390 6.71 5.85 4.24
CA CYS A 390 7.45 4.67 4.69
C CYS A 390 6.87 4.12 6.00
N VAL A 391 6.51 4.99 6.95
CA VAL A 391 5.83 4.60 8.20
C VAL A 391 4.47 3.97 7.89
N SER A 392 3.65 4.60 7.04
CA SER A 392 2.33 4.07 6.68
C SER A 392 2.42 2.70 6.01
N ILE A 393 3.32 2.55 5.02
CA ILE A 393 3.52 1.27 4.34
C ILE A 393 4.06 0.23 5.33
N LEU A 394 4.95 0.58 6.24
CA LEU A 394 5.46 -0.33 7.27
C LEU A 394 4.34 -0.86 8.16
N VAL A 395 3.48 0.03 8.69
CA VAL A 395 2.35 -0.35 9.55
C VAL A 395 1.36 -1.25 8.81
N LEU A 396 1.03 -0.94 7.55
CA LEU A 396 0.18 -1.79 6.71
C LEU A 396 0.84 -3.16 6.46
N SER A 397 2.14 -3.18 6.19
CA SER A 397 2.90 -4.40 5.90
C SER A 397 3.02 -5.31 7.13
N SER A 398 3.23 -4.75 8.32
CA SER A 398 3.31 -5.53 9.57
C SER A 398 1.96 -6.11 10.01
N ALA A 399 0.86 -5.44 9.66
CA ALA A 399 -0.49 -5.90 10.00
C ALA A 399 -1.07 -6.88 8.96
N LEU A 400 -0.52 -6.94 7.74
CA LEU A 400 -0.98 -7.82 6.65
C LEU A 400 -1.02 -9.31 7.04
N PRO A 401 0.02 -9.89 7.68
CA PRO A 401 0.00 -11.30 8.10
C PRO A 401 -1.11 -11.60 9.11
N VAL A 402 -1.28 -10.67 10.06
CA VAL A 402 -2.30 -10.76 11.11
C VAL A 402 -3.70 -10.66 10.50
N MET A 403 -3.91 -9.73 9.58
CA MET A 403 -5.17 -9.63 8.82
C MET A 403 -5.44 -10.91 8.01
N SER A 404 -4.45 -11.41 7.28
CA SER A 404 -4.59 -12.61 6.44
C SER A 404 -5.01 -13.84 7.26
N ARG A 405 -4.44 -14.01 8.46
CA ARG A 405 -4.83 -15.06 9.40
C ARG A 405 -6.22 -14.80 9.99
N THR A 406 -6.49 -13.57 10.44
CA THR A 406 -7.77 -13.19 11.06
C THR A 406 -8.95 -13.41 10.10
N LEU A 407 -8.76 -13.09 8.81
CA LEU A 407 -9.75 -13.28 7.75
C LEU A 407 -9.91 -14.74 7.29
N GLY A 408 -9.05 -15.66 7.76
CA GLY A 408 -9.06 -17.06 7.35
C GLY A 408 -8.56 -17.30 5.92
N ILE A 409 -7.77 -16.36 5.38
CA ILE A 409 -7.21 -16.47 4.01
C ILE A 409 -6.10 -17.51 3.96
N THR A 410 -5.28 -17.57 5.01
CA THR A 410 -4.20 -18.56 5.13
C THR A 410 -4.24 -19.20 6.52
N ARG A 411 -3.95 -20.50 6.57
CA ARG A 411 -3.86 -21.29 7.81
C ARG A 411 -2.44 -21.34 8.38
N PHE A 412 -1.50 -20.69 7.71
CA PHE A 412 -0.09 -20.78 8.06
C PHE A 412 0.22 -20.16 9.44
N ASP A 413 0.82 -20.97 10.32
CA ASP A 413 1.09 -20.62 11.72
C ASP A 413 2.59 -20.57 12.03
N LEU A 414 3.36 -19.78 11.27
CA LEU A 414 4.73 -19.38 11.69
C LEU A 414 4.75 -18.16 12.61
N LEU A 415 3.57 -17.68 12.96
CA LEU A 415 3.32 -16.52 13.80
C LEU A 415 3.56 -16.85 15.29
N GLY A 416 4.46 -17.79 15.63
CA GLY A 416 4.70 -18.30 16.99
C GLY A 416 4.92 -17.20 18.05
N ASP A 417 5.37 -16.01 17.66
CA ASP A 417 5.44 -14.83 18.54
C ASP A 417 4.26 -13.85 18.40
N PHE A 418 3.55 -13.84 17.27
CA PHE A 418 2.33 -13.03 17.06
C PHE A 418 1.06 -13.70 17.61
N GLY A 419 1.09 -15.01 17.86
CA GLY A 419 0.05 -15.75 18.58
C GLY A 419 -0.10 -15.33 20.06
N ARG A 420 0.85 -14.52 20.57
CA ARG A 420 0.77 -13.87 21.89
C ARG A 420 -0.09 -12.62 21.93
N PHE A 421 -0.68 -12.21 20.80
CA PHE A 421 -1.61 -11.08 20.82
C PHE A 421 -2.89 -11.45 21.57
N ASN A 422 -3.03 -10.93 22.79
CA ASN A 422 -4.19 -11.18 23.65
C ASN A 422 -5.54 -10.93 22.96
N TRP A 423 -5.61 -10.00 22.00
CA TRP A 423 -6.85 -9.71 21.26
C TRP A 423 -7.24 -10.79 20.24
N LEU A 424 -6.26 -11.53 19.69
CA LEU A 424 -6.50 -12.60 18.70
C LEU A 424 -7.13 -13.84 19.35
N GLY A 425 -7.01 -13.97 20.67
CA GLY A 425 -7.68 -15.00 21.46
C GLY A 425 -9.14 -14.70 21.80
N ASN A 426 -9.63 -13.49 21.52
CA ASN A 426 -11.00 -13.09 21.82
C ASN A 426 -11.93 -13.32 20.60
N PHE A 427 -12.80 -14.31 20.73
CA PHE A 427 -13.79 -14.69 19.72
C PHE A 427 -14.60 -13.50 19.18
N TYR A 428 -15.10 -12.63 20.06
CA TYR A 428 -15.96 -11.51 19.66
C TYR A 428 -15.20 -10.48 18.82
N ILE A 429 -13.93 -10.23 19.11
CA ILE A 429 -13.09 -9.30 18.34
C ILE A 429 -12.82 -9.87 16.95
N VAL A 430 -12.41 -11.14 16.88
CA VAL A 430 -12.14 -11.81 15.59
C VAL A 430 -13.42 -11.90 14.75
N LEU A 431 -14.54 -12.29 15.34
CA LEU A 431 -15.82 -12.39 14.64
C LEU A 431 -16.30 -11.02 14.13
N SER A 432 -16.27 -9.99 14.99
CA SER A 432 -16.68 -8.63 14.60
C SER A 432 -15.78 -8.06 13.49
N TYR A 433 -14.47 -8.31 13.53
CA TYR A 433 -13.54 -7.92 12.48
C TYR A 433 -13.91 -8.55 11.13
N ASN A 434 -14.12 -9.87 11.11
CA ASN A 434 -14.50 -10.60 9.89
C ASN A 434 -15.85 -10.14 9.35
N LEU A 435 -16.84 -9.96 10.23
CA LEU A 435 -18.18 -9.50 9.87
C LEU A 435 -18.14 -8.09 9.27
N LEU A 436 -17.41 -7.16 9.90
CA LEU A 436 -17.22 -5.80 9.40
C LEU A 436 -16.52 -5.81 8.03
N PHE A 437 -15.49 -6.62 7.85
CA PHE A 437 -14.78 -6.73 6.58
C PHE A 437 -15.72 -7.23 5.46
N ALA A 438 -16.49 -8.30 5.74
CA ALA A 438 -17.43 -8.87 4.78
C ALA A 438 -18.54 -7.88 4.41
N ILE A 439 -19.13 -7.21 5.40
CA ILE A 439 -20.19 -6.20 5.19
C ILE A 439 -19.64 -5.01 4.38
N MET A 440 -18.52 -4.43 4.78
CA MET A 440 -17.94 -3.27 4.10
C MET A 440 -17.56 -3.59 2.67
N THR A 441 -16.92 -4.75 2.43
CA THR A 441 -16.52 -5.18 1.09
C THR A 441 -17.74 -5.43 0.20
N THR A 442 -18.76 -6.13 0.72
CA THR A 442 -20.00 -6.40 -0.03
C THR A 442 -20.73 -5.10 -0.36
N LEU A 443 -20.87 -4.17 0.60
CA LEU A 443 -21.50 -2.87 0.36
C LEU A 443 -20.75 -2.04 -0.69
N CYS A 444 -19.41 -2.04 -0.64
CA CYS A 444 -18.57 -1.35 -1.61
C CYS A 444 -18.70 -1.94 -3.02
N LEU A 445 -18.79 -3.27 -3.12
CA LEU A 445 -19.00 -3.99 -4.38
C LEU A 445 -20.38 -3.68 -4.96
N VAL A 446 -21.44 -3.87 -4.17
CA VAL A 446 -22.83 -3.63 -4.59
C VAL A 446 -23.02 -2.18 -5.02
N ARG A 447 -22.53 -1.20 -4.25
CA ARG A 447 -22.62 0.21 -4.65
C ARG A 447 -21.94 0.48 -5.98
N LYS A 448 -20.75 -0.10 -6.21
CA LYS A 448 -19.99 0.11 -7.44
C LYS A 448 -20.65 -0.52 -8.67
N PHE A 449 -21.14 -1.75 -8.55
CA PHE A 449 -21.88 -2.41 -9.63
C PHE A 449 -23.22 -1.76 -9.88
N THR A 450 -24.00 -1.48 -8.83
CA THR A 450 -25.29 -0.79 -8.97
C THR A 450 -25.11 0.60 -9.58
N SER A 451 -24.05 1.35 -9.25
CA SER A 451 -23.79 2.64 -9.91
C SER A 451 -23.45 2.47 -11.39
N ALA A 452 -22.62 1.49 -11.75
CA ALA A 452 -22.25 1.24 -13.15
C ALA A 452 -23.45 0.79 -13.98
N VAL A 453 -24.26 -0.13 -13.46
CA VAL A 453 -25.51 -0.58 -14.11
C VAL A 453 -26.49 0.59 -14.23
N ARG A 454 -26.63 1.42 -13.19
CA ARG A 454 -27.50 2.60 -13.23
C ARG A 454 -27.05 3.61 -14.29
N GLU A 455 -25.76 3.87 -14.41
CA GLU A 455 -25.21 4.78 -15.42
C GLU A 455 -25.45 4.25 -16.85
N GLU A 456 -25.20 2.96 -17.09
CA GLU A 456 -25.46 2.36 -18.41
C GLU A 456 -26.96 2.28 -18.72
N LEU A 457 -27.82 2.04 -17.72
CA LEU A 457 -29.28 2.07 -17.87
C LEU A 457 -29.79 3.49 -18.17
N LEU A 458 -29.25 4.52 -17.50
CA LEU A 458 -29.58 5.93 -17.78
C LEU A 458 -29.15 6.36 -19.19
N LYS A 459 -27.99 5.88 -19.65
CA LYS A 459 -27.54 6.06 -21.05
C LYS A 459 -28.44 5.36 -22.04
N ALA A 460 -28.80 4.10 -21.78
CA ALA A 460 -29.69 3.32 -22.63
C ALA A 460 -31.11 3.92 -22.70
N LEU A 461 -31.59 4.53 -21.61
CA LEU A 461 -32.86 5.26 -21.54
C LEU A 461 -32.78 6.67 -22.17
N GLY A 462 -31.61 7.11 -22.66
CA GLY A 462 -31.43 8.42 -23.30
C GLY A 462 -31.54 9.63 -22.37
N LEU A 463 -31.59 9.43 -21.04
CA LEU A 463 -31.73 10.52 -20.07
C LEU A 463 -30.46 11.36 -19.89
N ASP A 464 -29.30 10.89 -20.37
CA ASP A 464 -28.05 11.68 -20.38
C ASP A 464 -28.19 12.98 -21.21
N LYS A 465 -29.13 13.03 -22.18
CA LYS A 465 -29.41 14.27 -22.94
C LYS A 465 -30.25 15.30 -22.18
N LEU A 466 -30.90 14.93 -21.08
CA LEU A 466 -31.71 15.85 -20.26
C LEU A 466 -30.88 16.59 -19.19
N HIS A 467 -29.69 16.08 -18.84
CA HIS A 467 -28.86 16.64 -17.76
C HIS A 467 -27.88 17.73 -18.19
N LEU A 468 -27.94 18.21 -19.44
CA LEU A 468 -27.13 19.33 -19.95
C LEU A 468 -27.86 20.67 -20.03
N SER A 469 -29.06 20.79 -19.43
CA SER A 469 -29.82 22.05 -19.40
C SER A 469 -30.05 22.65 -18.01
N ASN A 470 -29.50 22.10 -16.94
CA ASN A 470 -29.68 22.66 -15.59
C ASN A 470 -28.36 22.75 -14.83
N ASN A 471 -27.55 23.76 -15.18
CA ASN A 471 -26.64 24.38 -14.23
C ASN A 471 -26.74 25.90 -14.41
N PRO A 472 -27.73 26.59 -13.79
CA PRO A 472 -27.81 28.04 -13.80
C PRO A 472 -26.91 28.59 -12.70
N ARG A 473 -25.60 28.49 -12.90
CA ARG A 473 -24.59 29.28 -12.19
C ARG A 473 -23.45 29.51 -13.15
N ASP A 474 -23.68 30.44 -14.08
CA ASP A 474 -22.69 31.31 -14.71
C ASP A 474 -23.40 32.12 -15.81
N SER A 475 -24.28 33.02 -15.38
CA SER A 475 -24.76 34.09 -16.23
C SER A 475 -24.70 35.37 -15.42
N GLU A 476 -23.63 36.12 -15.60
CA GLU A 476 -23.63 37.58 -15.84
C GLU A 476 -22.26 38.16 -15.48
N THR A 477 -21.43 38.38 -16.51
CA THR A 477 -20.66 39.63 -16.68
C THR A 477 -19.90 39.57 -18.00
N LYS A 478 -20.56 40.02 -19.07
CA LYS A 478 -19.86 40.62 -20.23
C LYS A 478 -20.46 42.01 -20.43
N PRO A 479 -19.65 43.09 -20.39
CA PRO A 479 -20.15 44.41 -20.70
C PRO A 479 -20.32 44.53 -22.21
N SER A 480 -21.52 44.91 -22.63
CA SER A 480 -21.79 45.39 -23.98
C SER A 480 -21.22 46.80 -24.11
N ALA A 481 -20.16 46.95 -24.88
CA ALA A 481 -19.70 48.23 -25.38
C ALA A 481 -19.97 48.28 -26.88
N ASN A 482 -21.02 48.99 -27.28
CA ASN A 482 -21.07 49.58 -28.61
C ASN A 482 -21.73 50.96 -28.50
N GLY A 483 -20.98 51.96 -28.96
CA GLY A 483 -21.32 53.37 -28.80
C GLY A 483 -22.17 53.95 -29.93
N HIS A 484 -22.58 55.20 -29.66
CA HIS A 484 -22.98 56.27 -30.57
C HIS A 484 -24.34 56.21 -31.30
N GLN A 485 -25.26 57.08 -30.87
CA GLN A 485 -25.75 58.26 -31.63
C GLN A 485 -26.66 59.10 -30.71
N LYS A 486 -26.25 60.30 -30.32
CA LYS A 486 -26.60 61.62 -30.90
C LYS A 486 -28.05 62.10 -30.66
N THR A 487 -28.08 63.39 -30.33
CA THR A 487 -29.10 64.44 -30.55
C THR A 487 -30.19 64.70 -29.50
N LEU A 488 -30.04 65.93 -28.95
CA LEU A 488 -30.98 66.91 -28.39
C LEU A 488 -31.52 66.67 -26.98
#